data_AF-A0A537CUB0-F1
#
_entry.id   AF-A0A537CUB0-F1
#
_cell.length_a   1.000
_cell.length_b   1.000
_cell.length_c   1.000
_cell.angle_alpha   90.00
_cell.angle_beta   90.00
_cell.angle_gamma   90.00
#
_symmetry.space_group_name_H-M   'P 1'
#
loop_
_entity.id
_entity.type
_entity.pdbx_description
1 polymer ?
#
loop_
_entity_poly.entity_id
_entity_poly.type
_entity_poly.pdbx_seq_one_letter_code
_entity_poly.pdbx_strand_id
1 'polypeptide(L)'
;MLEGLEFSQMGRFFYWRPRTADFPLPTAVLINHMAQMHVIPANKYVESRLKKLRPGQVVTASGYLVDVRGPGGFAWNTSLSRTDTGDGACEIFWVEALDAE
;
A
#
# COMPACT_ATOMS: atom_id res chain seq x y z
N MET A 1 -1.71 -13.87 12.18
CA MET A 1 -1.84 -13.99 10.70
C MET A 1 -0.70 -13.26 9.99
N LEU A 2 -0.56 -11.94 10.15
CA LEU A 2 0.54 -11.16 9.52
C LEU A 2 1.95 -11.63 9.93
N GLU A 3 2.14 -12.09 11.17
CA GLU A 3 3.43 -12.62 11.65
C GLU A 3 3.94 -13.83 10.86
N GLY A 4 3.03 -14.62 10.27
CA GLY A 4 3.36 -15.77 9.43
C GLY A 4 3.84 -15.40 8.02
N LEU A 5 3.86 -14.10 7.69
CA LEU A 5 4.35 -13.57 6.43
C LEU A 5 5.67 -12.83 6.63
N GLU A 6 6.51 -12.88 5.61
CA GLU A 6 7.67 -12.02 5.45
C GLU A 6 7.42 -11.05 4.32
N PHE A 7 7.81 -9.80 4.53
CA PHE A 7 7.64 -8.70 3.60
C PHE A 7 8.99 -8.11 3.25
N SER A 8 9.21 -7.82 1.96
CA SER A 8 10.38 -7.09 1.50
C SER A 8 10.04 -6.20 0.31
N GLN A 9 10.88 -5.23 0.02
CA GLN A 9 10.71 -4.32 -1.11
C GLN A 9 12.05 -4.12 -1.80
N MET A 10 12.05 -4.19 -3.13
CA MET A 10 13.21 -3.87 -3.96
C MET A 10 12.77 -3.09 -5.20
N GLY A 11 13.32 -1.89 -5.39
CA GLY A 11 12.88 -0.97 -6.43
C GLY A 11 11.40 -0.60 -6.29
N ARG A 12 10.63 -0.77 -7.37
CA ARG A 12 9.18 -0.51 -7.45
C ARG A 12 8.35 -1.79 -7.31
N PHE A 13 8.86 -2.78 -6.59
CA PHE A 13 8.15 -4.03 -6.35
C PHE A 13 8.15 -4.37 -4.86
N PHE A 14 6.97 -4.77 -4.39
CA PHE A 14 6.76 -5.34 -3.07
C PHE A 14 6.69 -6.86 -3.20
N TYR A 15 7.37 -7.55 -2.30
CA TYR A 15 7.43 -8.99 -2.25
C TYR A 15 6.92 -9.46 -0.89
N TRP A 16 6.27 -10.61 -0.93
CA TRP A 16 5.80 -11.29 0.26
C TRP A 16 5.99 -12.79 0.09
N ARG A 17 6.16 -13.49 1.20
CA ARG A 17 6.14 -14.96 1.23
C ARG A 17 5.68 -15.48 2.58
N PRO A 18 4.98 -16.62 2.62
CA PRO A 18 4.80 -17.37 3.86
C PRO A 18 6.15 -17.73 4.50
N ARG A 19 6.20 -17.70 5.83
CA ARG A 19 7.35 -18.20 6.59
C ARG A 19 7.40 -19.72 6.63
N THR A 20 6.24 -20.37 6.57
CA THR A 20 6.07 -21.82 6.62
C THR A 20 5.18 -22.30 5.47
N ALA A 21 5.30 -23.57 5.11
CA ALA A 21 4.54 -24.17 4.01
C ALA A 21 3.05 -24.38 4.33
N ASP A 22 2.68 -24.42 5.61
CA ASP A 22 1.32 -24.66 6.12
C ASP A 22 0.52 -23.36 6.37
N PHE A 23 0.94 -22.24 5.77
CA PHE A 23 0.24 -20.97 5.95
C PHE A 23 -1.22 -21.05 5.46
N PRO A 24 -2.20 -20.61 6.28
CA PRO A 24 -3.59 -21.04 6.12
C PRO A 24 -4.38 -20.29 5.03
N LEU A 25 -3.84 -19.20 4.46
CA LEU A 25 -4.54 -18.43 3.43
C LEU A 25 -4.12 -18.84 2.02
N PRO A 26 -5.08 -19.06 1.09
CA PRO A 26 -4.76 -19.28 -0.31
C PRO A 26 -4.01 -18.10 -0.94
N THR A 27 -3.07 -18.39 -1.84
CA THR A 27 -2.30 -17.38 -2.58
C THR A 27 -3.19 -16.34 -3.26
N ALA A 28 -4.31 -16.76 -3.85
CA ALA A 28 -5.25 -15.84 -4.51
C ALA A 28 -5.87 -14.82 -3.54
N VAL A 29 -6.11 -15.19 -2.28
CA VAL A 29 -6.58 -14.25 -1.25
C VAL A 29 -5.48 -13.26 -0.92
N LEU A 30 -4.23 -13.71 -0.77
CA LEU A 30 -3.12 -12.81 -0.46
C LEU A 30 -2.89 -11.79 -1.58
N ILE A 31 -2.92 -12.22 -2.84
CA ILE A 31 -2.76 -11.33 -4.01
C ILE A 31 -3.82 -10.22 -4.02
N ASN A 32 -5.10 -10.56 -3.81
CA ASN A 32 -6.20 -9.57 -3.85
C ASN A 32 -6.24 -8.62 -2.64
N HIS A 33 -5.42 -8.88 -1.62
CA HIS A 33 -5.38 -8.09 -0.38
C HIS A 33 -4.00 -7.45 -0.14
N MET A 34 -3.09 -7.52 -1.11
CA MET A 34 -1.74 -6.96 -1.03
C MET A 34 -1.49 -6.01 -2.19
N ALA A 35 -1.07 -4.79 -1.86
CA ALA A 35 -0.75 -3.79 -2.85
C ALA A 35 0.53 -3.06 -2.45
N GLN A 36 1.33 -2.68 -3.45
CA GLN A 36 2.34 -1.64 -3.26
C GLN A 36 1.67 -0.28 -3.40
N MET A 37 1.65 0.48 -2.30
CA MET A 37 0.99 1.77 -2.23
C MET A 37 2.00 2.92 -2.12
N HIS A 38 1.71 4.01 -2.80
CA HIS A 38 2.31 5.34 -2.61
C HIS A 38 1.29 6.24 -1.94
N VAL A 39 1.67 6.93 -0.88
CA VAL A 39 0.70 7.65 -0.04
C VAL A 39 0.88 9.16 -0.17
N ILE A 40 -0.23 9.87 -0.38
CA ILE A 40 -0.30 11.34 -0.39
C ILE A 40 -1.14 11.79 0.82
N PRO A 41 -0.58 12.54 1.78
CA PRO A 41 -1.39 13.05 2.89
C PRO A 41 -2.34 14.16 2.45
N ALA A 42 -3.60 14.11 2.89
CA ALA A 42 -4.58 15.17 2.62
C ALA A 42 -4.24 16.51 3.30
N ASN A 43 -3.51 16.47 4.42
CA ASN A 43 -3.13 17.67 5.17
C ASN A 43 -1.90 17.41 6.06
N LYS A 44 -1.39 18.47 6.71
CA LYS A 44 -0.22 18.41 7.59
C LYS A 44 -0.39 17.51 8.81
N TYR A 45 -1.61 17.38 9.33
CA TYR A 45 -1.89 16.48 10.45
C TYR A 45 -1.68 15.01 10.03
N VAL A 46 -2.30 14.60 8.91
CA VAL A 46 -2.13 13.25 8.35
C VAL A 46 -0.68 12.97 7.97
N GLU A 47 0.01 13.94 7.34
CA GLU A 47 1.44 13.84 7.02
C GLU A 47 2.28 13.52 8.27
N SER A 48 2.02 14.23 9.38
CA SER A 48 2.75 14.03 10.63
C SER A 48 2.51 12.66 11.25
N ARG A 49 1.30 12.10 11.08
CA ARG A 49 0.92 10.77 11.59
C ARG A 49 1.58 9.68 10.73
N LEU A 50 1.51 9.79 9.40
CA LEU A 50 2.17 8.87 8.46
C LEU A 50 3.68 8.78 8.72
N LYS A 51 4.35 9.92 8.93
CA LYS A 51 5.79 9.96 9.21
C LYS A 51 6.21 9.30 10.54
N LYS A 52 5.26 9.09 11.45
CA LYS A 52 5.51 8.43 12.75
C LYS A 52 5.32 6.92 12.70
N LEU A 53 4.78 6.38 11.60
CA LEU A 53 4.59 4.95 11.45
C LEU A 53 5.93 4.21 11.47
N ARG A 54 5.90 3.01 12.05
CA ARG A 54 7.05 2.11 12.16
C ARG A 54 6.73 0.78 11.48
N PRO A 55 7.74 0.10 10.91
CA PRO A 55 7.56 -1.25 10.39
C PRO A 55 6.89 -2.16 11.42
N GLY A 56 5.88 -2.91 10.98
CA GLY A 56 5.13 -3.83 11.82
C GLY A 56 3.89 -3.24 12.50
N GLN A 57 3.67 -1.92 12.45
CA GLN A 57 2.41 -1.34 12.96
C GLN A 57 1.24 -1.71 12.07
N VAL A 58 0.13 -2.07 12.70
CA VAL A 58 -1.17 -2.24 12.03
C VAL A 58 -1.90 -0.90 12.10
N VAL A 59 -2.37 -0.44 10.94
CA VAL A 59 -3.01 0.87 10.82
C VAL A 59 -4.32 0.75 10.06
N THR A 60 -5.26 1.62 10.39
CA THR A 60 -6.47 1.85 9.62
C THR A 60 -6.34 3.18 8.89
N ALA A 61 -6.49 3.17 7.57
CA ALA A 61 -6.41 4.37 6.74
C ALA A 61 -7.62 4.46 5.81
N SER A 62 -8.11 5.68 5.56
CA SER A 62 -9.21 5.94 4.64
C SER A 62 -8.91 7.11 3.71
N GLY A 63 -9.49 7.08 2.51
CA GLY A 63 -9.33 8.10 1.48
C GLY A 63 -9.61 7.51 0.09
N TYR A 64 -8.89 7.96 -0.93
CA TYR A 64 -9.17 7.64 -2.33
C TYR A 64 -7.93 7.20 -3.11
N LEU A 65 -8.11 6.28 -4.06
CA LEU A 65 -7.12 6.04 -5.10
C LEU A 65 -7.20 7.16 -6.14
N VAL A 66 -6.06 7.73 -6.53
CA VAL A 66 -6.02 8.96 -7.34
C VAL A 66 -4.96 8.92 -8.45
N ASP A 67 -5.29 9.45 -9.62
CA ASP A 67 -4.29 9.90 -10.59
C ASP A 67 -3.78 11.30 -10.20
N VAL A 68 -2.49 11.54 -10.37
CA VAL A 68 -1.88 12.85 -10.08
C VAL A 68 -1.51 13.58 -11.37
N ARG A 69 -1.96 14.84 -11.48
CA ARG A 69 -1.59 15.77 -12.55
C ARG A 69 -0.92 17.00 -11.96
N GLY A 70 0.10 17.53 -12.63
CA GLY A 70 0.84 18.70 -12.16
C GLY A 70 1.33 19.63 -13.29
N PRO A 71 1.92 20.77 -12.93
CA PRO A 71 2.48 21.72 -13.90
C PRO A 71 3.51 21.07 -14.83
N GLY A 72 3.67 21.63 -16.03
CA GLY A 72 4.65 21.13 -17.00
C GLY A 72 4.31 19.75 -17.59
N GLY A 73 3.04 19.32 -17.52
CA GLY A 73 2.60 18.03 -18.05
C GLY A 73 2.91 16.84 -17.16
N PHE A 74 3.25 17.07 -15.88
CA PHE A 74 3.49 15.99 -14.93
C PHE A 74 2.24 15.10 -14.79
N ALA A 75 2.47 13.80 -14.89
CA ALA A 75 1.46 12.77 -14.78
C ALA A 75 2.01 11.60 -13.96
N TRP A 76 1.30 11.20 -12.93
CA TRP A 76 1.53 9.95 -12.23
C TRP A 76 0.22 9.17 -12.23
N ASN A 77 0.12 8.23 -13.17
CA ASN A 77 -1.05 7.36 -13.28
C ASN A 77 -0.93 6.22 -12.26
N THR A 78 -2.07 5.78 -11.75
CA THR A 78 -2.14 4.68 -10.79
C THR A 78 -3.10 3.58 -11.25
N SER A 79 -2.92 2.36 -10.73
CA SER A 79 -4.02 1.41 -10.73
C SER A 79 -5.16 1.93 -9.86
N LEU A 80 -6.36 1.97 -10.43
CA LEU A 80 -7.61 2.24 -9.71
C LEU A 80 -8.38 0.95 -9.40
N SER A 81 -7.75 -0.21 -9.62
CA SER A 81 -8.33 -1.54 -9.37
C SER A 81 -7.53 -2.28 -8.33
N ARG A 82 -8.26 -2.80 -7.32
CA ARG A 82 -7.70 -3.52 -6.17
C ARG A 82 -7.23 -4.94 -6.50
N THR A 83 -7.51 -5.43 -7.70
CA THR A 83 -7.19 -6.80 -8.14
C THR A 83 -6.07 -6.85 -9.16
N ASP A 84 -5.47 -5.71 -9.51
CA ASP A 84 -4.43 -5.63 -10.52
C ASP A 84 -3.10 -6.13 -9.96
N THR A 85 -2.29 -6.78 -10.80
CA THR A 85 -0.99 -7.33 -10.42
C THR A 85 0.05 -7.06 -11.50
N GLY A 86 1.33 -7.00 -11.13
CA GLY A 86 2.43 -6.81 -12.06
C GLY A 86 2.81 -5.35 -12.28
N ASP A 87 3.47 -5.06 -13.41
CA ASP A 87 3.95 -3.72 -13.73
C ASP A 87 2.78 -2.76 -13.97
N GLY A 88 2.83 -1.58 -13.34
CA GLY A 88 1.74 -0.60 -13.35
C GLY A 88 0.62 -0.83 -12.32
N ALA A 89 0.64 -1.91 -11.54
CA ALA A 89 -0.36 -2.18 -10.50
C ALA A 89 -0.19 -1.33 -9.21
N CYS A 90 0.77 -0.41 -9.17
CA CYS A 90 0.99 0.44 -8.00
C CYS A 90 -0.20 1.39 -7.77
N GLU A 91 -0.63 1.47 -6.52
CA GLU A 91 -1.74 2.32 -6.06
C GLU A 91 -1.20 3.63 -5.49
N ILE A 92 -1.77 4.77 -5.88
CA ILE A 92 -1.54 6.07 -5.27
C ILE A 92 -2.76 6.37 -4.41
N PHE A 93 -2.56 6.43 -3.11
CA PHE A 93 -3.60 6.57 -2.12
C PHE A 93 -3.52 7.94 -1.46
N TRP A 94 -4.50 8.78 -1.73
CA TRP A 94 -4.70 10.04 -1.03
C TRP A 94 -5.41 9.78 0.28
N VAL A 95 -4.71 10.00 1.40
CA VAL A 95 -5.15 9.61 2.74
C VAL A 95 -5.74 10.79 3.49
N GLU A 96 -7.00 10.66 3.88
CA GLU A 96 -7.75 11.67 4.62
C GLU A 96 -7.73 11.41 6.13
N ALA A 97 -7.71 10.13 6.54
CA ALA A 97 -7.61 9.73 7.93
C ALA A 97 -6.66 8.55 8.10
N LEU A 98 -5.94 8.57 9.21
CA LEU A 98 -5.02 7.51 9.62
C LEU A 98 -5.13 7.31 11.13
N ASP A 99 -5.45 6.09 11.51
CA ASP A 99 -5.39 5.61 12.88
C ASP A 99 -4.37 4.47 12.99
N ALA A 100 -3.60 4.49 14.06
CA ALA A 100 -2.52 3.53 14.29
C ALA A 100 -2.62 3.09 15.75
N GLU A 101 -2.84 1.79 15.95
CA GLU A 101 -2.83 1.16 17.28
C GLU A 101 -1.40 1.11 17.86
#